data_AF-A0A1Y1ZB41-F1
#
_entry.id   AF-A0A1Y1ZB41-F1
#
_cell.length_a   1.000
_cell.length_b   1.000
_cell.length_c   1.000
_cell.angle_alpha   90.00
_cell.angle_beta   90.00
_cell.angle_gamma   90.00
#
_symmetry.space_group_name_H-M   'P 1'
#
loop_
_entity.id
_entity.type
_entity.pdbx_description
1 polymer ?
#
loop_
_entity_poly.entity_id
_entity_poly.type
_entity_poly.pdbx_seq_one_letter_code
_entity_poly.pdbx_strand_id
1 'polypeptide(L)'
;MKTSERKFSSRRKYLWWLLAGTLCLLLVGAFRNVHYTGENTSLKPAEYSPDRPMEQDADEKLLREGTTAGVNEAQLNDLYQCYSMGSCRRCSDEESATNPYCQDTGYKEPIQCTPIEAGKHLAVVELPNYRSCSRTKYHEKLQFFKFMGFVIFLSVCSGILLVWRRRRIESEQYRRLMQRIENA
;
A
#
# COMPACT_ATOMS: atom_id res chain seq x y z
N MET A 1 -62.73 8.41 9.44
CA MET A 1 -61.48 8.89 10.09
C MET A 1 -60.20 8.06 9.82
N LYS A 2 -60.18 7.04 8.93
CA LYS A 2 -59.00 6.16 8.68
C LYS A 2 -57.99 6.66 7.62
N THR A 3 -58.18 7.83 7.00
CA THR A 3 -57.34 8.29 5.87
C THR A 3 -56.05 9.00 6.28
N SER A 4 -55.92 9.44 7.53
CA SER A 4 -54.74 10.19 8.00
C SER A 4 -53.50 9.31 8.20
N GLU A 5 -53.65 8.09 8.74
CA GLU A 5 -52.51 7.24 9.09
C GLU A 5 -51.73 6.68 7.90
N ARG A 6 -52.38 6.49 6.73
CA ARG A 6 -51.69 5.95 5.53
C ARG A 6 -50.64 6.93 4.97
N LYS A 7 -50.82 8.24 5.15
CA LYS A 7 -49.85 9.23 4.65
C LYS A 7 -48.56 9.26 5.46
N PHE A 8 -48.60 8.90 6.75
CA PHE A 8 -47.42 8.95 7.62
C PHE A 8 -46.43 7.81 7.35
N SER A 9 -46.92 6.61 7.02
CA SER A 9 -46.09 5.45 6.68
C SER A 9 -45.29 5.64 5.38
N SER A 10 -45.88 6.32 4.38
CA SER A 10 -45.22 6.57 3.10
C SER A 10 -44.01 7.51 3.23
N ARG A 11 -44.10 8.52 4.08
CA ARG A 11 -42.99 9.48 4.32
C ARG A 11 -41.78 8.83 4.98
N ARG A 12 -41.99 7.87 5.90
CA ARG A 12 -40.88 7.14 6.55
C ARG A 12 -40.10 6.25 5.56
N LYS A 13 -40.77 5.70 4.54
CA LYS A 13 -40.09 4.90 3.49
C LYS A 13 -39.16 5.77 2.64
N TYR A 14 -39.64 6.95 2.23
CA TYR A 14 -38.81 7.90 1.49
C TYR A 14 -37.63 8.42 2.32
N LEU A 15 -37.86 8.69 3.62
CA LEU A 15 -36.79 9.13 4.51
C LEU A 15 -35.68 8.08 4.64
N TRP A 16 -36.04 6.79 4.75
CA TRP A 16 -35.06 5.69 4.78
C TRP A 16 -34.29 5.54 3.48
N TRP A 17 -34.95 5.70 2.33
CA TRP A 17 -34.28 5.69 1.03
C TRP A 17 -33.32 6.87 0.85
N LEU A 18 -33.73 8.07 1.28
CA LEU A 18 -32.87 9.25 1.25
C LEU A 18 -31.66 9.07 2.16
N LEU A 19 -31.84 8.56 3.38
CA LEU A 19 -30.74 8.29 4.31
C LEU A 19 -29.79 7.21 3.81
N ALA A 20 -30.31 6.13 3.21
CA ALA A 20 -29.46 5.09 2.61
C ALA A 20 -28.70 5.62 1.39
N GLY A 21 -29.35 6.43 0.55
CA GLY A 21 -28.72 7.07 -0.61
C GLY A 21 -27.63 8.07 -0.21
N THR A 22 -27.88 8.93 0.77
CA THR A 22 -26.88 9.87 1.28
C THR A 22 -25.74 9.17 1.98
N LEU A 23 -26.00 8.12 2.79
CA LEU A 23 -24.94 7.32 3.39
C LEU A 23 -24.07 6.66 2.31
N CYS A 24 -24.68 6.14 1.24
CA CYS A 24 -23.95 5.55 0.12
C CYS A 24 -23.08 6.61 -0.61
N LEU A 25 -23.62 7.80 -0.89
CA LEU A 25 -22.88 8.90 -1.49
C LEU A 25 -21.74 9.40 -0.59
N LEU A 26 -21.94 9.48 0.72
CA LEU A 26 -20.91 9.85 1.69
C LEU A 26 -19.79 8.80 1.73
N LEU A 27 -20.12 7.51 1.69
CA LEU A 27 -19.12 6.44 1.61
C LEU A 27 -18.32 6.55 0.30
N VAL A 28 -18.98 6.71 -0.85
CA VAL A 28 -18.30 6.89 -2.15
C VAL A 28 -17.42 8.15 -2.16
N GLY A 29 -17.90 9.25 -1.57
CA GLY A 29 -17.14 10.50 -1.42
C GLY A 29 -15.92 10.35 -0.52
N ALA A 30 -16.05 9.65 0.60
CA ALA A 30 -14.94 9.34 1.50
C ALA A 30 -13.87 8.48 0.78
N PHE A 31 -14.29 7.48 -0.01
CA PHE A 31 -13.36 6.70 -0.83
C PHE A 31 -12.68 7.51 -1.92
N ARG A 32 -13.35 8.53 -2.49
CA ARG A 32 -12.73 9.45 -3.45
C ARG A 32 -11.72 10.40 -2.81
N ASN A 33 -11.99 10.92 -1.60
CA ASN A 33 -11.06 11.82 -0.92
C ASN A 33 -9.79 11.12 -0.42
N VAL A 34 -9.86 9.82 -0.13
CA VAL A 34 -8.67 8.99 0.17
C VAL A 34 -7.70 8.89 -1.03
N HIS A 35 -8.16 9.23 -2.25
CA HIS A 35 -7.35 9.16 -3.47
C HIS A 35 -6.35 10.32 -3.62
N TYR A 36 -6.39 11.37 -2.77
CA TYR A 36 -5.61 12.60 -2.98
C TYR A 36 -4.44 12.85 -2.00
N THR A 37 -4.23 12.00 -0.98
CA THR A 37 -3.15 12.21 0.01
C THR A 37 -1.96 11.26 -0.16
N GLY A 38 -1.78 10.71 -1.37
CA GLY A 38 -0.67 9.81 -1.71
C GLY A 38 0.51 10.49 -2.41
N GLU A 39 0.60 11.81 -2.39
CA GLU A 39 1.68 12.55 -3.04
C GLU A 39 2.78 12.89 -2.03
N ASN A 40 3.85 12.10 -2.09
CA ASN A 40 5.22 12.50 -1.80
C ASN A 40 5.44 13.21 -0.46
N THR A 41 5.41 12.45 0.64
CA THR A 41 6.30 12.77 1.76
C THR A 41 7.74 12.59 1.27
N SER A 42 8.21 13.60 0.54
CA SER A 42 9.60 13.85 0.22
C SER A 42 10.29 14.07 1.55
N LEU A 43 10.67 12.97 2.20
CA LEU A 43 11.59 12.99 3.32
C LEU A 43 12.79 13.83 2.86
N LYS A 44 12.99 14.96 3.54
CA LYS A 44 14.20 15.79 3.39
C LYS A 44 15.40 14.83 3.38
N PRO A 45 16.29 14.90 2.37
CA PRO A 45 17.53 14.15 2.44
C PRO A 45 18.22 14.53 3.75
N ALA A 46 18.64 13.53 4.51
CA ALA A 46 19.52 13.77 5.64
C ALA A 46 20.77 14.48 5.09
N GLU A 47 21.01 15.69 5.57
CA GLU A 47 22.19 16.48 5.28
C GLU A 47 23.39 15.73 5.88
N TYR A 48 24.11 15.01 5.02
CA TYR A 48 25.36 14.36 5.37
C TYR A 48 26.46 15.43 5.38
N SER A 49 26.95 15.78 6.56
CA SER A 49 28.05 16.72 6.78
C SER A 49 29.38 15.96 6.71
N PRO A 50 30.24 16.16 5.69
CA PRO A 50 31.52 15.48 5.58
C PRO A 50 32.62 16.41 6.11
N ASP A 51 32.73 16.53 7.44
CA ASP A 51 33.89 17.18 8.06
C ASP A 51 34.59 16.18 8.97
N ARG A 52 35.33 15.25 8.36
CA ARG A 52 36.48 14.63 9.04
C ARG A 52 37.69 14.71 8.11
N PRO A 53 38.77 15.43 8.50
CA PRO A 53 40.00 15.43 7.74
C PRO A 53 40.58 14.02 7.71
N MET A 54 40.90 13.55 6.50
CA MET A 54 41.64 12.31 6.30
C MET A 54 43.08 12.50 6.75
N GLU A 55 43.45 11.77 7.80
CA GLU A 55 44.84 11.54 8.19
C GLU A 55 45.43 10.56 7.16
N GLN A 56 46.26 11.09 6.27
CA GLN A 56 47.06 10.31 5.32
C GLN A 56 48.26 9.77 6.07
N ASP A 57 48.21 8.48 6.43
CA ASP A 57 49.43 7.74 6.74
C ASP A 57 49.63 6.59 5.75
N ALA A 58 50.86 6.57 5.27
CA ALA A 58 51.43 5.76 4.22
C ALA A 58 51.21 4.25 4.41
N ASP A 59 50.48 3.63 3.49
CA ASP A 59 50.66 2.22 3.11
C ASP A 59 50.07 1.93 1.72
N GLU A 60 50.43 2.78 0.74
CA GLU A 60 50.08 2.61 -0.67
C GLU A 60 51.19 1.83 -1.40
N LYS A 61 51.39 0.54 -1.10
CA LYS A 61 52.28 -0.28 -1.94
C LYS A 61 52.07 -1.79 -2.03
N LEU A 62 50.95 -2.35 -1.55
CA LEU A 62 50.76 -3.81 -1.61
C LEU A 62 49.40 -4.32 -2.12
N LEU A 63 48.58 -3.48 -2.78
CA LEU A 63 47.25 -3.89 -3.25
C LEU A 63 46.99 -3.49 -4.70
N ARG A 64 47.88 -3.86 -5.63
CA ARG A 64 47.73 -3.55 -7.06
C ARG A 64 47.80 -4.76 -7.99
N GLU A 65 47.43 -5.95 -7.52
CA GLU A 65 47.17 -7.14 -8.36
C GLU A 65 46.03 -8.01 -7.79
N GLY A 66 44.94 -7.38 -7.36
CA GLY A 66 43.69 -8.07 -6.99
C GLY A 66 42.71 -8.04 -8.16
N THR A 67 42.75 -9.06 -8.99
CA THR A 67 41.82 -9.36 -10.08
C THR A 67 40.37 -9.01 -9.70
N THR A 68 39.74 -8.10 -10.43
CA THR A 68 38.31 -7.73 -10.37
C THR A 68 37.41 -8.85 -10.91
N ALA A 69 37.69 -10.10 -10.54
CA ALA A 69 36.94 -11.28 -10.94
C ALA A 69 35.93 -11.62 -9.85
N GLY A 70 34.69 -11.17 -10.06
CA GLY A 70 33.46 -11.83 -9.62
C GLY A 70 33.47 -12.40 -8.20
N VAL A 71 33.53 -11.54 -7.18
CA VAL A 71 33.09 -11.96 -5.84
C VAL A 71 31.59 -12.26 -5.96
N ASN A 72 31.23 -13.53 -5.80
CA ASN A 72 29.84 -13.96 -5.86
C ASN A 72 29.06 -13.30 -4.70
N GLU A 73 27.85 -12.83 -4.99
CA GLU A 73 26.96 -12.16 -4.01
C GLU A 73 26.77 -12.99 -2.72
N ALA A 74 26.82 -14.33 -2.84
CA ALA A 74 26.79 -15.25 -1.72
C ALA A 74 27.96 -15.09 -0.73
N GLN A 75 29.19 -14.85 -1.21
CA GLN A 75 30.37 -14.68 -0.36
C GLN A 75 30.39 -13.30 0.33
N LEU A 76 29.79 -12.29 -0.30
CA LEU A 76 29.68 -10.96 0.29
C LEU A 76 28.74 -10.98 1.51
N ASN A 77 27.66 -11.77 1.44
CA ASN A 77 26.69 -11.91 2.53
C ASN A 77 27.25 -12.60 3.79
N ASP A 78 28.33 -13.39 3.65
CA ASP A 78 29.00 -14.04 4.80
C ASP A 78 29.95 -13.09 5.54
N LEU A 79 30.43 -12.04 4.88
CA LEU A 79 31.42 -11.10 5.42
C LEU A 79 30.80 -9.77 5.86
N TYR A 80 29.71 -9.35 5.21
CA TYR A 80 29.07 -8.07 5.43
C TYR A 80 27.59 -8.23 5.71
N GLN A 81 27.11 -7.50 6.71
CA GLN A 81 25.70 -7.35 7.00
C GLN A 81 25.20 -6.04 6.39
N CYS A 82 24.35 -6.16 5.37
CA CYS A 82 23.76 -5.02 4.67
C CYS A 82 22.34 -4.71 5.16
N TYR A 83 22.09 -3.47 5.53
CA TYR A 83 20.78 -2.95 5.93
C TYR A 83 20.31 -1.82 5.02
N SER A 84 18.99 -1.70 4.84
CA SER A 84 18.38 -0.63 4.06
C SER A 84 18.45 0.70 4.81
N MET A 85 18.96 1.75 4.16
CA MET A 85 19.11 3.10 4.73
C MET A 85 17.99 4.06 4.31
N GLY A 86 17.12 3.66 3.38
CA GLY A 86 16.11 4.57 2.83
C GLY A 86 15.00 3.84 2.09
N SER A 87 14.10 4.62 1.49
CA SER A 87 12.97 4.10 0.73
C SER A 87 13.40 3.58 -0.64
N CYS A 88 12.71 2.53 -1.08
CA CYS A 88 12.77 2.01 -2.44
C CYS A 88 12.23 3.05 -3.43
N ARG A 89 13.07 3.46 -4.39
CA ARG A 89 12.77 4.49 -5.41
C ARG A 89 12.87 3.89 -6.80
N ARG A 90 12.15 4.48 -7.75
CA ARG A 90 12.25 4.08 -9.16
C ARG A 90 13.64 4.45 -9.68
N CYS A 91 14.27 3.55 -10.43
CA CYS A 91 15.48 3.89 -11.16
C CYS A 91 15.16 4.96 -12.21
N SER A 92 16.12 5.84 -12.51
CA SER A 92 16.01 6.69 -13.70
C SER A 92 16.14 5.85 -14.97
N ASP A 93 15.71 6.39 -16.11
CA ASP A 93 15.79 5.66 -17.38
C ASP A 93 17.26 5.35 -17.75
N GLU A 94 18.17 6.29 -17.48
CA GLU A 94 19.62 6.14 -17.67
C GLU A 94 20.21 5.04 -16.76
N GLU A 95 19.76 4.99 -15.51
CA GLU A 95 20.21 3.99 -14.55
C GLU A 95 19.71 2.61 -14.90
N SER A 96 18.49 2.49 -15.43
CA SER A 96 17.89 1.22 -15.82
C SER A 96 18.64 0.54 -16.98
N ALA A 97 19.25 1.34 -17.88
CA ALA A 97 20.05 0.84 -18.97
C ALA A 97 21.46 0.41 -18.51
N THR A 98 22.03 1.13 -17.54
CA THR A 98 23.46 1.00 -17.19
C THR A 98 23.70 0.08 -16.00
N ASN A 99 22.79 0.06 -15.02
CA ASN A 99 23.02 -0.58 -13.73
C ASN A 99 22.27 -1.92 -13.61
N PRO A 100 22.97 -3.01 -13.21
CA PRO A 100 22.37 -4.34 -13.14
C PRO A 100 21.27 -4.43 -12.07
N TYR A 101 21.42 -3.74 -10.94
CA TYR A 101 20.43 -3.75 -9.85
C TYR A 101 19.07 -3.13 -10.22
N CYS A 102 18.97 -2.44 -11.36
CA CYS A 102 17.72 -1.89 -11.86
C CYS A 102 17.01 -2.82 -12.86
N GLN A 103 17.68 -3.85 -13.39
CA GLN A 103 17.15 -4.68 -14.47
C GLN A 103 16.01 -5.60 -14.01
N ASP A 104 16.08 -6.09 -12.76
CA ASP A 104 15.09 -7.06 -12.25
C ASP A 104 13.73 -6.42 -11.97
N THR A 105 13.73 -5.32 -11.21
CA THR A 105 12.48 -4.72 -10.70
C THR A 105 12.22 -3.31 -11.21
N GLY A 106 13.24 -2.61 -11.74
CA GLY A 106 13.17 -1.18 -12.05
C GLY A 106 13.18 -0.27 -10.81
N TYR A 107 13.49 -0.81 -9.63
CA TYR A 107 13.57 -0.05 -8.37
C TYR A 107 14.84 -0.35 -7.61
N LYS A 108 15.36 0.68 -6.96
CA LYS A 108 16.56 0.63 -6.13
C LYS A 108 16.29 1.18 -4.74
N GLU A 109 16.94 0.61 -3.75
CA GLU A 109 17.00 1.17 -2.40
C GLU A 109 18.46 1.36 -1.96
N PRO A 110 18.77 2.44 -1.23
CA PRO A 110 20.11 2.64 -0.70
C PRO A 110 20.35 1.66 0.46
N ILE A 111 21.52 1.04 0.44
CA ILE A 111 21.96 0.12 1.49
C ILE A 111 23.27 0.60 2.11
N GLN A 112 23.45 0.24 3.37
CA GLN A 112 24.73 0.38 4.05
C GLN A 112 25.12 -1.01 4.58
N CYS A 113 26.36 -1.37 4.32
CA CYS A 113 26.92 -2.65 4.68
C CYS A 113 28.02 -2.46 5.72
N THR A 114 27.95 -3.23 6.80
CA THR A 114 28.92 -3.24 7.89
C THR A 114 29.59 -4.61 7.98
N PRO A 115 30.91 -4.69 8.18
CA PRO A 115 31.59 -5.98 8.34
C PRO A 115 31.09 -6.71 9.59
N ILE A 116 30.87 -8.03 9.49
CA ILE A 116 30.35 -8.85 10.59
C ILE A 116 31.45 -9.09 11.64
N GLU A 117 32.70 -9.27 11.22
CA GLU A 117 33.86 -9.45 12.11
C GLU A 117 34.66 -8.15 12.23
N ALA A 118 34.61 -7.53 13.42
CA ALA A 118 35.47 -6.39 13.76
C ALA A 118 36.91 -6.87 13.98
N GLY A 119 37.78 -6.77 12.97
CA GLY A 119 39.21 -7.02 13.16
C GLY A 119 39.99 -7.49 11.94
N LYS A 120 39.31 -7.86 10.84
CA LYS A 120 39.99 -8.08 9.57
C LYS A 120 39.91 -6.78 8.77
N HIS A 121 41.07 -6.17 8.51
CA HIS A 121 41.23 -5.18 7.46
C HIS A 121 41.00 -5.89 6.12
N LEU A 122 39.75 -6.26 5.84
CA LEU A 122 39.34 -6.68 4.51
C LEU A 122 39.60 -5.47 3.63
N ALA A 123 40.39 -5.71 2.59
CA ALA A 123 40.82 -4.72 1.62
C ALA A 123 39.65 -3.82 1.21
N VAL A 124 39.98 -2.58 0.82
CA VAL A 124 39.06 -1.56 0.30
C VAL A 124 38.37 -2.10 -0.96
N VAL A 125 37.38 -2.97 -0.76
CA VAL A 125 36.44 -3.40 -1.78
C VAL A 125 35.38 -2.32 -1.83
N GLU A 126 35.07 -1.82 -3.03
CA GLU A 126 33.95 -0.90 -3.20
C GLU A 126 32.65 -1.68 -2.96
N LEU A 127 32.02 -1.45 -1.80
CA LEU A 127 30.74 -2.09 -1.49
C LEU A 127 29.61 -1.42 -2.28
N PRO A 128 28.60 -2.20 -2.72
CA PRO A 128 27.47 -1.65 -3.45
C PRO A 128 26.64 -0.72 -2.53
N ASN A 129 26.41 0.49 -2.99
CA ASN A 129 25.57 1.47 -2.29
C ASN A 129 24.06 1.26 -2.54
N TYR A 130 23.70 0.45 -3.53
CA TYR A 130 22.31 0.20 -3.93
C TYR A 130 22.07 -1.29 -4.17
N ARG A 131 20.85 -1.74 -3.87
CA ARG A 131 20.34 -3.05 -4.27
C ARG A 131 18.97 -2.95 -4.92
N SER A 132 18.59 -3.98 -5.67
CA SER A 132 17.25 -4.10 -6.23
C SER A 132 16.24 -4.30 -5.09
N CYS A 133 15.11 -3.62 -5.18
CA CYS A 133 14.02 -3.76 -4.21
C CYS A 133 12.71 -4.05 -4.93
N SER A 134 11.86 -4.90 -4.35
CA SER A 134 10.47 -5.01 -4.78
C SER A 134 9.70 -3.83 -4.18
N ARG A 135 9.15 -2.96 -5.03
CA ARG A 135 8.41 -1.71 -4.67
C ARG A 135 7.26 -1.93 -3.67
N THR A 136 6.90 -3.15 -3.36
CA THR A 136 5.49 -3.47 -3.35
C THR A 136 4.89 -3.68 -1.97
N LYS A 137 5.64 -3.80 -0.88
CA LYS A 137 5.01 -4.11 0.42
C LYS A 137 3.95 -3.10 0.89
N TYR A 138 4.11 -1.81 0.60
CA TYR A 138 3.11 -0.81 0.98
C TYR A 138 2.03 -0.62 -0.10
N HIS A 139 2.44 -0.53 -1.37
CA HIS A 139 1.50 -0.35 -2.48
C HIS A 139 0.59 -1.56 -2.70
N GLU A 140 1.09 -2.79 -2.53
CA GLU A 140 0.25 -4.00 -2.58
C GLU A 140 -0.77 -4.01 -1.46
N LYS A 141 -0.39 -3.63 -0.23
CA LYS A 141 -1.33 -3.56 0.88
C LYS A 141 -2.47 -2.59 0.56
N LEU A 142 -2.16 -1.40 0.05
CA LEU A 142 -3.18 -0.42 -0.29
C LEU A 142 -4.13 -0.92 -1.40
N GLN A 143 -3.58 -1.52 -2.45
CA GLN A 143 -4.38 -2.11 -3.53
C GLN A 143 -5.25 -3.26 -3.03
N PHE A 144 -4.70 -4.10 -2.15
CA PHE A 144 -5.42 -5.18 -1.50
C PHE A 144 -6.58 -4.66 -0.63
N PHE A 145 -6.34 -3.63 0.19
CA PHE A 145 -7.40 -3.01 1.00
C PHE A 145 -8.49 -2.38 0.14
N LYS A 146 -8.14 -1.74 -0.98
CA LYS A 146 -9.11 -1.18 -1.93
C LYS A 146 -10.01 -2.27 -2.51
N PHE A 147 -9.43 -3.37 -2.96
CA PHE A 147 -10.18 -4.51 -3.48
C PHE A 147 -11.09 -5.13 -2.41
N MET A 148 -10.54 -5.40 -1.23
CA MET A 148 -11.28 -6.02 -0.12
C MET A 148 -12.43 -5.12 0.35
N GLY A 149 -12.22 -3.81 0.44
CA GLY A 149 -13.26 -2.83 0.73
C GLY A 149 -14.41 -2.83 -0.29
N PHE A 150 -14.09 -2.93 -1.58
CA PHE A 150 -15.10 -3.01 -2.65
C PHE A 150 -15.95 -4.28 -2.55
N VAL A 151 -15.34 -5.43 -2.26
CA VAL A 151 -16.06 -6.71 -2.10
C VAL A 151 -16.99 -6.67 -0.88
N ILE A 152 -16.52 -6.18 0.27
CA ILE A 152 -17.36 -6.01 1.46
C ILE A 152 -18.54 -5.08 1.16
N PHE A 153 -18.29 -3.97 0.47
CA PHE A 153 -19.33 -3.03 0.09
C PHE A 153 -20.42 -3.70 -0.78
N LEU A 154 -20.03 -4.44 -1.82
CA LEU A 154 -21.00 -5.18 -2.66
C LEU A 154 -21.79 -6.23 -1.87
N SER A 155 -21.14 -6.92 -0.94
CA SER A 155 -21.78 -7.90 -0.04
C SER A 155 -22.85 -7.23 0.83
N VAL A 156 -22.54 -6.09 1.45
CA VAL A 156 -23.48 -5.31 2.26
C VAL A 156 -24.64 -4.79 1.42
N CYS A 157 -24.37 -4.22 0.24
CA CYS A 157 -25.41 -3.75 -0.67
C CYS A 157 -26.36 -4.89 -1.09
N SER A 158 -25.81 -6.06 -1.42
CA SER A 158 -26.60 -7.26 -1.74
C SER A 158 -27.50 -7.68 -0.57
N GLY A 159 -26.95 -7.74 0.64
CA GLY A 159 -27.71 -8.04 1.86
C GLY A 159 -28.86 -7.06 2.12
N ILE A 160 -28.60 -5.76 1.95
CA ILE A 160 -29.63 -4.72 2.09
C ILE A 160 -30.74 -4.90 1.05
N LEU A 161 -30.41 -5.17 -0.21
CA LEU A 161 -31.38 -5.43 -1.27
C LEU A 161 -32.25 -6.66 -0.97
N LEU A 162 -31.67 -7.73 -0.43
CA LEU A 162 -32.41 -8.93 -0.03
C LEU A 162 -33.39 -8.66 1.11
N VAL A 163 -32.96 -7.94 2.16
CA VAL A 163 -33.84 -7.56 3.27
C VAL A 163 -34.97 -6.64 2.79
N TRP A 164 -34.64 -5.67 1.93
CA TRP A 164 -35.63 -4.77 1.35
C TRP A 164 -36.66 -5.54 0.52
N ARG A 165 -36.20 -6.48 -0.32
CA ARG A 165 -37.08 -7.32 -1.13
C ARG A 165 -37.99 -8.20 -0.27
N ARG A 166 -37.46 -8.84 0.78
CA ARG A 166 -38.26 -9.65 1.72
C ARG A 166 -39.36 -8.83 2.39
N ARG A 167 -38.99 -7.66 2.94
CA ARG A 167 -39.95 -6.73 3.57
C ARG A 167 -41.06 -6.30 2.61
N ARG A 168 -40.72 -6.12 1.32
CA ARG A 168 -41.72 -5.77 0.30
C ARG A 168 -42.73 -6.89 0.09
N ILE A 169 -42.27 -8.14 -0.02
CA ILE A 169 -43.14 -9.32 -0.23
C ILE A 169 -44.07 -9.57 0.97
N GLU A 170 -43.55 -9.52 2.20
CA GLU A 170 -44.35 -9.72 3.41
C GLU A 170 -45.47 -8.67 3.52
N SER A 171 -45.17 -7.41 3.16
CA SER A 171 -46.17 -6.34 3.21
C SER A 171 -47.36 -6.59 2.28
N GLU A 172 -47.16 -7.31 1.18
CA GLU A 172 -48.25 -7.68 0.26
C GLU A 172 -49.07 -8.85 0.82
N GLN A 173 -48.44 -9.84 1.43
CA GLN A 173 -49.15 -10.96 2.07
C GLN A 173 -50.00 -10.49 3.25
N TYR A 174 -49.48 -9.59 4.09
CA TYR A 174 -50.24 -8.98 5.18
C TYR A 174 -51.49 -8.24 4.67
N ARG A 175 -51.41 -7.56 3.51
CA ARG A 175 -52.58 -6.89 2.91
C ARG A 175 -53.64 -7.88 2.45
N ARG A 176 -53.24 -9.01 1.84
CA ARG A 176 -54.18 -10.05 1.41
C ARG A 176 -54.86 -10.73 2.59
N LEU A 177 -54.14 -10.98 3.68
CA LEU A 177 -54.71 -11.54 4.91
C LEU A 177 -55.74 -10.60 5.53
N MET A 178 -55.44 -9.30 5.64
CA MET A 178 -56.39 -8.32 6.15
C MET A 178 -57.67 -8.22 5.33
N GLN A 179 -57.58 -8.32 3.99
CA GLN A 179 -58.78 -8.35 3.13
C GLN A 179 -59.66 -9.58 3.37
N ARG A 180 -59.07 -10.73 3.74
CA ARG A 180 -59.85 -11.93 4.07
C ARG A 180 -60.55 -11.80 5.41
N ILE A 181 -59.94 -11.15 6.39
CA ILE A 181 -60.53 -10.93 7.72
C ILE A 181 -61.70 -9.94 7.64
N GLU A 182 -61.63 -8.93 6.77
CA GLU A 182 -62.71 -7.94 6.61
C GLU A 182 -63.93 -8.49 5.83
N ASN A 183 -63.72 -9.50 4.98
CA ASN A 183 -64.77 -10.12 4.17
C ASN A 183 -65.36 -11.41 4.77
N ALA A 184 -64.86 -11.85 5.93
CA ALA A 184 -65.33 -13.03 6.66
C ALA A 184 -66.29 -12.61 7.78
#